data_AF-A0A6G0YAP3-F1
#
_entry.id   AF-A0A6G0YAP3-F1
#
_cell.length_a   1.000
_cell.length_b   1.000
_cell.length_c   1.000
_cell.angle_alpha   90.00
_cell.angle_beta   90.00
_cell.angle_gamma   90.00
#
_symmetry.space_group_name_H-M   'P 1'
#
loop_
_entity.id
_entity.type
_entity.pdbx_description
1 polymer ?
#
loop_
_entity_poly.entity_id
_entity_poly.type
_entity_poly.pdbx_seq_one_letter_code
_entity_poly.pdbx_strand_id
1 'polypeptide(L)'
;MTSLKTRRNYLNLNFLFKLLNYEIDCKSLLENLNFNTNPKNTRNNNLFFLRNTKTNYSLNSPANMIMSLGNLANLDLFHCSNNDIKQIYGLI
;
A
#
# COMPACT_ATOMS: atom_id res chain seq x y z
N MET A 1 0.69 -24.05 2.69
CA MET A 1 1.39 -23.33 1.59
C MET A 1 0.57 -22.10 1.22
N THR A 2 1.15 -20.90 1.28
CA THR A 2 0.44 -19.67 0.90
C THR A 2 0.37 -19.53 -0.63
N SER A 3 -0.73 -18.97 -1.14
CA SER A 3 -0.93 -18.80 -2.58
C SER A 3 0.09 -17.85 -3.21
N LEU A 4 0.28 -17.95 -4.54
CA LEU A 4 1.11 -16.98 -5.28
C LEU A 4 0.57 -15.54 -5.11
N LYS A 5 -0.75 -15.39 -5.04
CA LYS A 5 -1.41 -14.09 -4.90
C LYS A 5 -1.11 -13.45 -3.55
N THR A 6 -1.20 -14.21 -2.46
CA THR A 6 -0.87 -13.73 -1.11
C THR A 6 0.61 -13.33 -1.01
N ARG A 7 1.52 -14.12 -1.60
CA ARG A 7 2.94 -13.78 -1.64
C ARG A 7 3.21 -12.48 -2.40
N ARG A 8 2.56 -12.28 -3.55
CA ARG A 8 2.68 -11.02 -4.33
C ARG A 8 2.15 -9.82 -3.54
N ASN A 9 1.00 -9.96 -2.88
CA ASN A 9 0.42 -8.90 -2.07
C ASN A 9 1.34 -8.52 -0.90
N TYR A 10 1.91 -9.51 -0.21
CA TYR A 10 2.92 -9.29 0.84
C TYR A 10 4.12 -8.49 0.32
N LEU A 11 4.70 -8.90 -0.82
CA LEU A 11 5.85 -8.19 -1.39
C LEU A 11 5.53 -6.74 -1.74
N ASN A 12 4.36 -6.49 -2.33
CA ASN A 12 3.91 -5.15 -2.67
C ASN A 12 3.67 -4.28 -1.42
N LEU A 13 3.04 -4.83 -0.38
CA LEU A 13 2.79 -4.10 0.87
C LEU A 13 4.11 -3.84 1.63
N ASN A 14 5.00 -4.82 1.67
CA ASN A 14 6.33 -4.68 2.27
C ASN A 14 7.16 -3.63 1.51
N PHE A 15 7.11 -3.62 0.18
CA PHE A 15 7.75 -2.58 -0.62
C PHE A 15 7.21 -1.18 -0.28
N LEU A 16 5.88 -1.02 -0.15
CA LEU A 16 5.27 0.23 0.27
C LEU A 16 5.73 0.66 1.66
N PHE A 17 5.72 -0.25 2.61
CA PHE A 17 6.16 0.00 3.98
C PHE A 17 7.61 0.50 4.02
N LYS A 18 8.50 -0.16 3.27
CA LYS A 18 9.91 0.23 3.14
C LYS A 18 10.07 1.61 2.52
N LEU A 19 9.26 1.94 1.52
CA LEU A 19 9.27 3.24 0.86
C LEU A 19 8.80 4.37 1.80
N LEU A 20 7.79 4.13 2.64
CA LEU A 20 7.26 5.12 3.57
C LEU A 20 8.18 5.34 4.79
N ASN A 21 8.82 4.27 5.28
CA ASN A 21 9.67 4.31 6.48
C ASN A 21 11.15 4.58 6.16
N TYR A 22 11.44 5.14 4.98
CA TYR A 22 12.78 5.53 4.56
C TYR A 22 13.81 4.37 4.49
N GLU A 23 13.36 3.11 4.44
CA GLU A 23 14.23 1.97 4.10
C GLU A 23 14.60 1.96 2.61
N ILE A 24 13.80 2.62 1.76
CA ILE A 24 14.09 2.86 0.35
C ILE A 24 14.07 4.38 0.12
N ASP A 25 15.25 4.98 -0.03
CA ASP A 25 15.37 6.40 -0.34
C ASP A 25 15.20 6.65 -1.84
N CYS A 26 13.97 6.92 -2.26
CA CYS A 26 13.67 7.27 -3.63
C CYS A 26 12.53 8.28 -3.73
N LYS A 27 12.91 9.56 -3.79
CA LYS A 27 11.96 10.68 -3.86
C LYS A 27 10.99 10.58 -5.04
N SER A 28 11.46 10.22 -6.23
CA SER A 28 10.62 10.12 -7.43
C SER A 28 9.54 9.04 -7.31
N LEU A 29 9.82 7.95 -6.59
CA LEU A 29 8.81 6.92 -6.31
C LEU A 29 7.80 7.40 -5.27
N LEU A 30 8.25 8.10 -4.23
CA LEU A 30 7.39 8.67 -3.21
C LEU A 30 6.45 9.75 -3.78
N GLU A 31 6.95 10.59 -4.70
CA GLU A 31 6.17 11.62 -5.40
C GLU A 31 5.02 11.02 -6.25
N ASN A 32 5.10 9.74 -6.63
CA ASN A 32 4.03 9.05 -7.36
C ASN A 32 2.90 8.54 -6.45
N LEU A 33 3.08 8.58 -5.12
CA LEU A 33 2.05 8.17 -4.16
C LEU A 33 1.10 9.33 -3.86
N ASN A 34 -0.18 9.01 -3.89
CA ASN A 34 -1.27 9.95 -3.71
C ASN A 34 -1.88 9.80 -2.31
N PHE A 35 -1.46 10.66 -1.38
CA PHE A 35 -1.96 10.63 0.00
C PHE A 35 -3.28 11.38 0.13
N ASN A 36 -4.22 10.76 0.84
CA ASN A 36 -5.48 11.38 1.17
C ASN A 36 -5.39 12.03 2.55
N THR A 37 -5.18 13.34 2.58
CA THR A 37 -5.22 14.14 3.81
C THR A 37 -6.67 14.48 4.13
N ASN A 38 -7.50 13.48 4.49
CA ASN A 38 -8.90 13.68 4.80
C ASN A 38 -9.06 14.79 5.86
N PRO A 39 -9.55 16.00 5.51
CA PRO A 39 -9.62 17.10 6.46
C PRO A 39 -10.85 16.99 7.37
N LYS A 40 -11.75 16.05 7.07
CA LYS A 40 -12.99 15.78 7.80
C LYS A 40 -13.02 14.30 8.14
N ASN A 41 -13.55 13.98 9.32
CA ASN A 41 -13.76 12.60 9.74
C ASN A 41 -14.92 11.99 8.93
N THR A 42 -14.60 11.46 7.74
CA THR A 42 -15.55 10.75 6.90
C THR A 42 -15.49 9.25 7.20
N ARG A 43 -16.56 8.52 6.87
CA ARG A 43 -16.60 7.06 7.04
C ARG A 43 -15.52 6.31 6.25
N ASN A 44 -14.91 6.96 5.26
CA ASN A 44 -13.84 6.39 4.46
C ASN A 44 -12.52 7.08 4.82
N ASN A 45 -11.69 6.40 5.62
CA ASN A 45 -10.38 6.90 6.03
C ASN A 45 -9.21 6.21 5.32
N ASN A 46 -9.36 5.95 4.02
CA ASN A 46 -8.27 5.43 3.20
C ASN A 46 -7.08 6.39 3.22
N LEU A 47 -5.88 5.85 3.47
CA LEU A 47 -4.62 6.60 3.50
C LEU A 47 -4.25 7.14 2.11
N PHE A 48 -4.55 6.39 1.05
CA PHE A 48 -4.25 6.76 -0.32
C PHE A 48 -5.51 7.01 -1.14
N PHE A 49 -5.46 7.95 -2.07
CA PHE A 49 -6.46 8.05 -3.14
C PHE A 49 -5.90 7.46 -4.44
N LEU A 50 -6.71 6.69 -5.15
CA LEU A 50 -6.31 6.10 -6.43
C LEU A 50 -6.55 7.10 -7.55
N ARG A 51 -5.63 7.16 -8.51
CA ARG A 51 -5.83 7.99 -9.70
C ARG A 51 -6.95 7.37 -10.54
N ASN A 52 -7.94 8.17 -10.92
CA ASN A 52 -8.99 7.71 -11.83
C ASN A 52 -8.39 7.40 -13.21
N THR A 53 -8.50 6.14 -13.63
CA THR A 53 -7.95 5.65 -14.89
C THR A 53 -9.04 5.09 -15.78
N LYS A 54 -8.93 5.34 -17.10
CA LYS A 54 -9.94 4.91 -18.08
C LYS A 54 -9.89 3.41 -18.41
N THR A 55 -8.74 2.75 -18.22
CA THR A 55 -8.53 1.36 -18.62
C THR A 55 -8.16 0.49 -17.43
N ASN A 56 -8.56 -0.78 -17.48
CA ASN A 56 -8.16 -1.79 -16.49
C ASN A 56 -6.65 -1.96 -16.41
N TYR A 57 -5.94 -1.76 -17.53
CA TYR A 57 -4.48 -1.82 -17.55
C TYR A 57 -3.88 -0.71 -16.66
N SER A 58 -4.33 0.53 -16.83
CA SER A 58 -3.87 1.65 -16.01
C SER A 58 -4.32 1.55 -14.55
N LEU A 59 -5.50 0.97 -14.29
CA LEU A 59 -5.98 0.70 -12.93
C LEU A 59 -5.06 -0.28 -12.20
N ASN A 60 -4.55 -1.29 -12.91
CA ASN A 60 -3.59 -2.27 -12.41
C ASN A 60 -2.13 -1.82 -12.55
N SER A 61 -1.88 -0.52 -12.75
CA SER A 61 -0.51 0.02 -12.71
C SER A 61 0.12 -0.21 -11.32
N PRO A 62 1.45 -0.36 -11.23
CA PRO A 62 2.13 -0.65 -9.96
C PRO A 62 1.76 0.32 -8.84
N ALA A 63 1.72 1.63 -9.13
CA ALA A 63 1.37 2.66 -8.15
C ALA A 63 -0.06 2.46 -7.61
N ASN A 64 -1.06 2.32 -8.48
CA ASN A 64 -2.45 2.11 -8.07
C ASN A 64 -2.61 0.77 -7.33
N MET A 65 -1.94 -0.30 -7.78
CA MET A 65 -1.99 -1.60 -7.14
C MET A 65 -1.44 -1.54 -5.71
N ILE A 66 -0.28 -0.90 -5.51
CA ILE A 66 0.37 -0.79 -4.22
C ILE A 66 -0.47 0.09 -3.27
N MET A 67 -0.95 1.26 -3.73
CA MET A 67 -1.82 2.13 -2.93
C MET A 67 -3.14 1.45 -2.55
N SER A 68 -3.74 0.69 -3.49
CA SER A 68 -4.97 -0.07 -3.21
C SER A 68 -4.72 -1.15 -2.17
N LEU A 69 -3.57 -1.82 -2.21
CA LEU A 69 -3.19 -2.80 -1.19
C LEU A 69 -2.95 -2.13 0.17
N GLY A 70 -2.33 -0.95 0.20
CA GLY A 70 -2.16 -0.17 1.41
C GLY A 70 -3.49 0.18 2.09
N ASN A 71 -4.48 0.62 1.30
CA ASN A 71 -5.82 0.89 1.80
C ASN A 71 -6.54 -0.37 2.29
N LEU A 72 -6.36 -1.51 1.60
CA LEU A 72 -7.00 -2.78 1.96
C LEU A 72 -6.39 -3.42 3.22
N ALA A 73 -5.11 -3.16 3.50
CA ALA A 73 -4.43 -3.72 4.67
C ALA A 73 -4.99 -3.17 6.00
N ASN A 74 -5.64 -2.00 5.98
CA ASN A 74 -6.16 -1.32 7.17
C ASN A 74 -5.16 -1.28 8.35
N LEU A 75 -3.89 -1.08 8.02
CA LEU A 75 -2.79 -0.93 8.96
C LEU A 75 -2.31 0.52 8.94
N ASP A 76 -1.84 1.00 10.10
CA ASP A 76 -1.08 2.23 10.16
C ASP A 76 0.36 1.98 9.71
N LEU A 77 0.62 2.19 8.41
CA LEU A 77 1.93 1.93 7.79
C LEU A 77 3.08 2.76 8.39
N PHE A 78 2.79 3.82 9.15
CA PHE A 78 3.80 4.66 9.81
C PHE A 78 4.15 4.20 11.23
N HIS A 79 3.27 3.41 11.86
CA HIS A 79 3.46 2.92 13.24
C HIS A 79 3.46 1.38 13.35
N CYS A 80 3.46 0.67 12.22
CA CYS A 80 3.56 -0.79 12.18
C CYS A 80 5.01 -1.27 12.05
N SER A 81 5.23 -2.52 12.46
CA SER A 81 6.46 -3.27 12.27
C SER A 81 6.36 -4.22 11.07
N ASN A 82 7.50 -4.70 10.58
CA ASN A 82 7.55 -5.73 9.54
C ASN A 82 6.85 -7.04 9.95
N ASN A 83 6.67 -7.30 11.26
CA ASN A 83 5.99 -8.49 11.75
C ASN A 83 4.47 -8.38 11.58
N ASP A 84 3.91 -7.19 11.72
CA ASP A 84 2.46 -6.96 11.56
C ASP A 84 2.03 -7.26 10.11
N ILE A 85 2.88 -6.86 9.15
CA ILE A 85 2.68 -7.17 7.72
C ILE A 85 2.76 -8.68 7.46
N LYS A 86 3.69 -9.39 8.10
CA LYS A 86 3.81 -10.86 7.96
C LYS A 86 2.62 -11.59 8.56
N GLN A 87 2.07 -11.08 9.67
CA GLN A 87 0.92 -11.66 10.35
C GLN A 87 -0.34 -11.63 9.48
N ILE A 88 -0.60 -10.53 8.76
CA ILE A 88 -1.73 -10.41 7.83
C ILE A 88 -1.72 -11.51 6.76
N TYR A 89 -0.53 -11.92 6.31
CA TYR A 89 -0.38 -12.91 5.25
C TYR A 89 -0.04 -14.32 5.76
N GLY A 90 -0.07 -14.55 7.08
CA GLY A 90 0.19 -15.85 7.69
C GLY A 90 1.59 -16.39 7.42
N LEU A 91 2.59 -15.51 7.42
CA LEU A 91 4.01 -15.83 7.19
C LEU A 91 4.80 -16.02 8.50
N ILE A 92 4.13 -15.94 9.65
CA ILE A 92 4.58 -16.28 11.01
C ILE A 92 3.47 -17.15 11.59
#